data_AF-A0A1C5RP98-F1
#
_entry.id   AF-A0A1C5RP98-F1
#
_cell.length_a   1.000
_cell.length_b   1.000
_cell.length_c   1.000
_cell.angle_alpha   90.00
_cell.angle_beta   90.00
_cell.angle_gamma   90.00
#
_symmetry.space_group_name_H-M   'P 1'
#
loop_
_entity.id
_entity.type
_entity.pdbx_description
1 polymer ?
#
loop_
_entity_poly.entity_id
_entity_poly.type
_entity_poly.pdbx_seq_one_letter_code
_entity_poly.pdbx_strand_id
1 'polypeptide(L)'
;MSSRQIPARVVKELYAKSGNCCAFSGCNEQLFENANVGQICHIQGVNSGSARYNPDLPEEVVNGIDNLILLCSNHHKLIDEREDLFPVEKLLEMKKAHENFVSQAIFQSNRKRFFDNLQRIFQENNFDRIILEQGYEAPFEDSVFVNTDNGCEQLRNLLNTNYALGLSGEERREIYIFAESLDYVMQEIAMNSYSNGNRIAIPNYKEDDFRIIRERLKNLHREYVKYRFGNI
;
A
#
# COMPACT_ATOMS: atom_id res chain seq x y z
N MET A 1 7.19 -4.97 -43.05
CA MET A 1 7.92 -4.09 -42.12
C MET A 1 7.06 -3.97 -40.89
N SER A 2 7.57 -4.34 -39.72
CA SER A 2 6.79 -4.22 -38.48
C SER A 2 6.52 -2.75 -38.17
N SER A 3 5.28 -2.43 -37.81
CA SER A 3 4.89 -1.08 -37.40
C SER A 3 5.67 -0.67 -36.14
N ARG A 4 6.35 0.47 -36.17
CA ARG A 4 7.00 1.07 -34.98
C ARG A 4 6.02 1.59 -33.94
N GLN A 5 4.71 1.56 -34.23
CA GLN A 5 3.71 2.13 -33.35
C GLN A 5 3.45 1.20 -32.16
N ILE A 6 3.96 1.59 -31.00
CA ILE A 6 3.69 0.89 -29.74
C ILE A 6 2.27 1.22 -29.29
N PRO A 7 1.43 0.21 -28.95
CA PRO A 7 0.07 0.46 -28.48
C PRO A 7 0.05 1.37 -27.23
N ALA A 8 -0.89 2.31 -27.18
CA ALA A 8 -0.99 3.27 -26.07
C ALA A 8 -1.11 2.60 -24.69
N ARG A 9 -1.75 1.42 -24.62
CA ARG A 9 -1.82 0.60 -23.40
C ARG A 9 -0.41 0.21 -22.93
N VAL A 10 0.43 -0.29 -23.83
CA VAL A 10 1.79 -0.75 -23.53
C VAL A 10 2.67 0.43 -23.10
N VAL A 11 2.54 1.58 -23.76
CA VAL A 11 3.24 2.81 -23.35
C VAL A 11 2.86 3.17 -21.91
N LYS A 12 1.57 3.24 -21.58
CA LYS A 12 1.10 3.57 -20.22
C LYS A 12 1.60 2.57 -19.18
N GLU A 13 1.53 1.28 -19.50
CA GLU A 13 2.01 0.22 -18.61
C GLU A 13 3.51 0.33 -18.33
N LEU A 14 4.32 0.57 -19.37
CA LEU A 14 5.76 0.71 -19.24
C LEU A 14 6.13 1.92 -18.38
N TYR A 15 5.48 3.07 -18.58
CA TYR A 15 5.69 4.25 -17.74
C TYR A 15 5.27 4.02 -16.28
N ALA A 16 4.14 3.34 -16.04
CA ALA A 16 3.71 3.00 -14.68
C ALA A 16 4.72 2.09 -13.96
N LYS A 17 5.23 1.06 -14.66
CA LYS A 17 6.24 0.12 -14.15
C LYS A 17 7.62 0.77 -13.93
N SER A 18 7.91 1.88 -14.61
CA SER A 18 9.18 2.60 -14.46
C SER A 18 9.31 3.39 -13.15
N GLY A 19 8.20 3.72 -12.48
CA GLY A 19 8.24 4.58 -11.29
C GLY A 19 8.81 5.99 -11.57
N ASN A 20 8.68 6.49 -12.80
CA ASN A 20 9.30 7.72 -13.29
C ASN A 20 10.84 7.72 -13.26
N CYS A 21 11.47 6.55 -13.20
CA CYS A 21 12.92 6.40 -13.11
C CYS A 21 13.46 5.61 -14.31
N CYS A 22 14.63 6.01 -14.81
CA CYS A 22 15.34 5.27 -15.84
C CYS A 22 15.67 3.84 -15.37
N ALA A 23 15.39 2.84 -16.20
CA ALA A 23 15.62 1.43 -15.84
C ALA A 23 17.10 0.99 -15.88
N PHE A 24 18.01 1.86 -16.33
CA PHE A 24 19.44 1.57 -16.33
C PHE A 24 19.98 1.45 -14.90
N SER A 25 20.67 0.34 -14.60
CA SER A 25 21.21 0.07 -13.27
C SER A 25 22.12 1.21 -12.78
N GLY A 26 21.78 1.78 -11.62
CA GLY A 26 22.53 2.88 -10.99
C GLY A 26 22.18 4.27 -11.51
N CYS A 27 21.24 4.40 -12.45
CA CYS A 27 20.73 5.69 -12.90
C CYS A 27 19.63 6.20 -11.97
N ASN A 28 19.69 7.47 -11.58
CA ASN A 28 18.68 8.14 -10.77
C ASN A 28 17.91 9.23 -11.53
N GLU A 29 18.02 9.24 -12.86
CA GLU A 29 17.37 10.25 -13.71
C GLU A 29 15.85 10.07 -13.68
N GLN A 30 15.13 11.17 -13.46
CA GLN A 30 13.68 11.22 -13.59
C GLN A 30 13.29 11.36 -15.06
N LEU A 31 12.34 10.53 -15.51
CA LEU A 31 11.98 10.48 -16.93
C LEU A 31 10.99 11.56 -17.34
N PHE A 32 10.22 12.06 -16.37
CA PHE A 32 9.20 13.06 -16.58
C PHE A 32 9.18 14.03 -15.40
N GLU A 33 9.49 15.29 -15.67
CA GLU A 33 9.33 16.41 -14.72
C GLU A 33 8.67 17.59 -15.44
N ASN A 34 9.46 18.42 -16.12
CA ASN A 34 8.98 19.54 -16.95
C ASN A 34 8.80 19.15 -18.43
N ALA A 35 9.52 18.12 -18.86
CA ALA A 35 9.45 17.52 -20.18
C ALA A 35 9.66 16.01 -20.06
N ASN A 36 9.23 15.27 -21.07
CA ASN A 36 9.48 13.83 -21.16
C ASN A 36 10.86 13.57 -21.77
N VAL A 37 11.80 13.09 -20.96
CA VAL A 37 13.14 12.65 -21.40
C VAL A 37 13.25 11.13 -21.49
N GLY A 38 12.15 10.41 -21.18
CA GLY A 38 12.04 8.97 -21.30
C GLY A 38 11.93 8.51 -22.75
N GLN A 39 12.71 7.50 -23.09
CA GLN A 39 12.72 6.86 -24.40
C GLN A 39 12.40 5.37 -24.24
N ILE A 40 11.41 4.92 -25.00
CA ILE A 40 11.03 3.51 -25.05
C ILE A 40 12.00 2.82 -25.99
N CYS A 41 12.81 1.91 -25.46
CA CYS A 41 13.78 1.15 -26.23
C CYS A 41 13.27 -0.28 -26.41
N HIS A 42 13.46 -0.81 -27.61
CA HIS A 42 13.29 -2.24 -27.86
C HIS A 42 14.50 -3.01 -27.34
N ILE A 43 14.26 -4.09 -26.60
CA ILE A 43 15.31 -4.99 -26.14
C ILE A 43 15.85 -5.78 -27.34
N GLN A 44 14.97 -6.40 -28.12
CA GLN A 44 15.28 -6.94 -29.44
C GLN A 44 14.77 -5.99 -30.52
N GLY A 45 15.68 -5.58 -31.41
CA GLY A 45 15.42 -4.58 -32.44
C GLY A 45 14.35 -5.00 -33.46
N VAL A 46 13.66 -4.01 -34.03
CA VAL A 46 12.50 -4.20 -34.93
C VAL A 46 12.89 -4.57 -36.36
N ASN A 47 14.04 -4.08 -36.84
CA ASN A 47 14.42 -4.13 -38.27
C ASN A 47 15.79 -4.76 -38.46
N SER A 48 16.02 -5.37 -39.62
CA SER A 48 17.37 -5.79 -40.01
C SER A 48 18.34 -4.61 -39.94
N GLY A 49 19.48 -4.80 -39.28
CA GLY A 49 20.47 -3.75 -39.00
C GLY A 49 20.22 -2.92 -37.74
N SER A 50 19.12 -3.15 -37.01
CA SER A 50 18.95 -2.60 -35.66
C SER A 50 19.66 -3.44 -34.60
N ALA A 51 20.04 -2.81 -33.49
CA ALA A 51 20.73 -3.48 -32.41
C ALA A 51 19.93 -4.68 -31.90
N ARG A 52 20.61 -5.83 -31.74
CA ARG A 52 19.98 -7.09 -31.29
C ARG A 52 18.76 -7.54 -32.11
N TYR A 53 18.75 -7.28 -33.42
CA TYR A 53 17.67 -7.76 -34.30
C TYR A 53 17.57 -9.29 -34.28
N ASN A 54 16.36 -9.80 -34.08
CA ASN A 54 16.05 -11.22 -34.15
C ASN A 54 15.02 -11.46 -35.28
N PRO A 55 15.39 -12.12 -36.38
CA PRO A 55 14.48 -12.39 -37.50
C PRO A 55 13.32 -13.33 -37.14
N ASP A 56 13.48 -14.13 -36.09
CA ASP A 56 12.49 -15.10 -35.63
C ASP A 56 11.53 -14.51 -34.58
N LEU A 57 11.68 -13.23 -34.20
CA LEU A 57 10.81 -12.57 -33.24
C LEU A 57 9.44 -12.27 -33.86
N PRO A 58 8.32 -12.80 -33.31
CA PRO A 58 7.00 -12.57 -33.87
C PRO A 58 6.64 -11.09 -33.84
N GLU A 59 6.05 -10.58 -34.93
CA GLU A 59 5.69 -9.17 -35.08
C GLU A 59 4.76 -8.67 -33.96
N GLU A 60 3.88 -9.54 -33.46
CA GLU A 60 2.96 -9.26 -32.36
C GLU A 60 3.67 -9.01 -31.02
N VAL A 61 4.87 -9.57 -30.84
CA VAL A 61 5.64 -9.52 -29.58
C VAL A 61 6.68 -8.39 -29.61
N VAL A 62 7.08 -7.92 -30.80
CA VAL A 62 8.07 -6.84 -30.97
C VAL A 62 7.71 -5.60 -30.15
N ASN A 63 6.45 -5.17 -30.18
CA ASN A 63 5.94 -4.03 -29.41
C ASN A 63 5.27 -4.44 -28.08
N GLY A 64 5.49 -5.67 -27.63
CA GLY A 64 4.98 -6.20 -26.38
C GLY A 64 5.74 -5.66 -25.17
N ILE A 65 5.07 -5.59 -24.01
CA ILE A 65 5.64 -5.04 -22.79
C ILE A 65 6.95 -5.74 -22.35
N ASP A 66 7.08 -7.02 -22.66
CA ASP A 66 8.24 -7.84 -22.30
C ASP A 66 9.48 -7.53 -23.14
N ASN A 67 9.30 -6.97 -24.35
CA ASN A 67 10.40 -6.57 -25.24
C ASN A 67 10.77 -5.08 -25.13
N LEU A 68 10.21 -4.35 -24.17
CA LEU A 68 10.42 -2.91 -24.05
C LEU A 68 11.03 -2.53 -22.70
N ILE A 69 12.00 -1.62 -22.71
CA ILE A 69 12.61 -1.02 -21.52
C ILE A 69 12.55 0.50 -21.64
N LEU A 70 12.34 1.20 -20.52
CA LEU A 70 12.24 2.66 -20.50
C LEU A 70 13.51 3.27 -19.91
N LEU A 71 14.23 4.04 -20.72
CA LEU A 71 15.52 4.63 -20.36
C LEU A 71 15.50 6.16 -20.58
N CYS A 72 16.42 6.88 -19.93
CA CYS A 72 16.70 8.25 -20.34
C CYS A 72 17.45 8.28 -21.68
N SER A 73 17.48 9.43 -22.35
CA SER A 73 18.14 9.61 -23.64
C SER A 73 19.61 9.14 -23.67
N ASN A 74 20.37 9.39 -22.61
CA ASN A 74 21.78 8.98 -22.51
C ASN A 74 21.92 7.45 -22.51
N HIS A 75 21.11 6.75 -21.70
CA HIS A 75 21.19 5.30 -21.60
C HIS A 75 20.56 4.58 -22.78
N HIS A 76 19.50 5.14 -23.38
CA HIS A 76 18.97 4.67 -24.66
C HIS A 76 20.09 4.64 -25.71
N LYS A 77 20.78 5.77 -25.89
CA LYS A 77 21.90 5.86 -26.85
C LYS A 77 23.01 4.86 -26.53
N LEU A 78 23.39 4.74 -25.25
CA LEU A 78 24.44 3.82 -24.81
C LEU A 78 24.15 2.36 -25.17
N ILE A 79 22.93 1.87 -24.91
CA ILE A 79 22.61 0.45 -25.16
C ILE A 79 22.52 0.13 -26.65
N ASP A 80 22.21 1.10 -27.50
CA ASP A 80 22.17 0.95 -28.95
C ASP A 80 23.58 0.98 -29.56
N GLU A 81 24.45 1.86 -29.08
CA GLU A 81 25.84 1.98 -29.59
C GLU A 81 26.76 0.84 -29.10
N ARG A 82 26.42 0.21 -27.97
CA ARG A 82 27.25 -0.83 -27.32
C ARG A 82 26.51 -2.15 -27.18
N GLU A 83 25.91 -2.64 -28.26
CA GLU A 83 25.19 -3.92 -28.24
C GLU A 83 26.04 -5.11 -27.75
N ASP A 84 27.36 -5.04 -27.93
CA ASP A 84 28.35 -5.99 -27.40
C ASP A 84 28.32 -6.10 -25.86
N LEU A 85 28.05 -4.99 -25.18
CA LEU A 85 27.99 -4.91 -23.71
C LEU A 85 26.58 -5.08 -23.15
N PHE A 86 25.57 -4.97 -24.01
CA PHE A 86 24.16 -5.00 -23.63
C PHE A 86 23.41 -6.03 -24.49
N PRO A 87 23.69 -7.34 -24.31
CA PRO A 87 22.91 -8.40 -24.95
C PRO A 87 21.47 -8.44 -24.40
N VAL A 88 20.59 -9.14 -25.11
CA VAL A 88 19.14 -9.25 -24.79
C VAL A 88 18.91 -9.69 -23.35
N GLU A 89 19.64 -10.70 -22.89
CA GLU A 89 19.49 -11.29 -21.56
C GLU A 89 19.76 -10.26 -20.46
N LYS A 90 20.79 -9.42 -20.66
CA LYS A 90 21.18 -8.38 -19.71
C LYS A 90 20.14 -7.26 -19.63
N LEU A 91 19.54 -6.88 -20.75
CA LEU A 91 18.47 -5.88 -20.77
C LEU A 91 17.17 -6.42 -20.14
N LEU A 92 16.85 -7.70 -20.35
CA LEU A 92 15.72 -8.36 -19.68
C LEU A 92 15.93 -8.44 -18.17
N GLU A 93 17.15 -8.80 -17.72
CA GLU A 93 17.50 -8.81 -16.30
C GLU A 93 17.40 -7.41 -15.68
N MET A 94 17.95 -6.40 -16.37
CA MET A 94 17.90 -5.00 -15.96
C MET A 94 16.44 -4.49 -15.82
N LYS A 95 15.61 -4.74 -16.83
CA LYS A 95 14.16 -4.43 -16.79
C LYS A 95 13.51 -5.09 -15.59
N LYS A 96 13.69 -6.40 -15.41
CA LYS A 96 13.07 -7.17 -14.33
C LYS A 96 13.52 -6.65 -12.96
N ALA A 97 14.81 -6.38 -12.78
CA ALA A 97 15.35 -5.84 -11.54
C ALA A 97 14.75 -4.46 -11.21
N HIS A 98 14.66 -3.57 -12.20
CA HIS A 98 14.07 -2.24 -12.04
C HIS A 98 12.59 -2.31 -11.67
N GLU A 99 11.78 -3.06 -12.43
CA GLU A 99 10.34 -3.14 -12.19
C GLU A 99 10.03 -3.77 -10.82
N ASN A 100 10.82 -4.75 -10.39
CA ASN A 100 10.73 -5.33 -9.05
C ASN A 100 11.09 -4.30 -7.96
N PHE A 101 12.18 -3.54 -8.17
CA PHE A 101 12.59 -2.49 -7.24
C PHE A 101 11.49 -1.42 -7.08
N VAL A 102 10.93 -0.93 -8.19
CA VAL A 102 9.85 0.07 -8.18
C VAL A 102 8.62 -0.47 -7.45
N SER A 103 8.19 -1.70 -7.77
CA SER A 103 7.04 -2.34 -7.13
C SER A 103 7.24 -2.49 -5.61
N GLN A 104 8.41 -2.96 -5.18
CA GLN A 104 8.75 -3.10 -3.76
C GLN A 104 8.83 -1.75 -3.06
N ALA A 105 9.42 -0.73 -3.68
CA ALA A 105 9.51 0.61 -3.11
C ALA A 105 8.12 1.23 -2.91
N ILE A 106 7.21 1.08 -3.88
CA ILE A 106 5.82 1.54 -3.76
C ILE A 106 5.11 0.78 -2.63
N PHE A 107 5.25 -0.55 -2.58
CA PHE A 107 4.65 -1.37 -1.53
C PHE A 107 5.12 -0.96 -0.13
N GLN A 108 6.43 -0.82 0.07
CA GLN A 108 7.03 -0.42 1.35
C GLN A 108 6.63 1.01 1.75
N SER A 109 6.61 1.95 0.79
CA SER A 109 6.16 3.33 1.03
C SER A 109 4.70 3.37 1.48
N ASN A 110 3.81 2.64 0.79
CA ASN A 110 2.41 2.51 1.15
C ASN A 110 2.24 1.88 2.54
N ARG A 111 2.99 0.80 2.82
CA ARG A 111 2.98 0.11 4.12
C ARG A 111 3.36 1.07 5.24
N LYS A 112 4.48 1.77 5.10
CA LYS A 112 4.95 2.75 6.09
C LYS A 112 3.90 3.83 6.33
N ARG A 113 3.35 4.42 5.26
CA ARG A 113 2.29 5.44 5.38
C ARG A 113 1.05 4.90 6.05
N PHE A 114 0.66 3.65 5.76
CA PHE A 114 -0.51 3.03 6.39
C PHE A 114 -0.31 2.97 7.91
N PHE A 115 0.79 2.37 8.38
CA PHE A 115 1.05 2.22 9.81
C PHE A 115 1.31 3.54 10.52
N ASP A 116 1.97 4.51 9.87
CA ASP A 116 2.12 5.88 10.41
C ASP A 116 0.74 6.53 10.67
N ASN A 117 -0.23 6.36 9.76
CA ASN A 117 -1.59 6.88 9.96
C ASN A 117 -2.38 6.04 10.97
N LEU A 118 -2.19 4.72 11.01
CA LEU A 118 -2.82 3.85 12.00
C LEU A 118 -2.44 4.28 13.43
N GLN A 119 -1.15 4.53 13.68
CA GLN A 119 -0.68 5.02 14.98
C GLN A 119 -1.29 6.38 15.32
N ARG A 120 -1.40 7.28 14.33
CA ARG A 120 -2.02 8.60 14.54
C ARG A 120 -3.49 8.46 14.94
N ILE A 121 -4.27 7.63 14.25
CA ILE A 121 -5.68 7.36 14.58
C ILE A 121 -5.79 6.83 16.02
N PHE A 122 -4.94 5.88 16.40
CA PHE A 122 -4.94 5.33 17.76
C PHE A 122 -4.67 6.41 18.82
N GLN A 123 -3.73 7.33 18.55
CA GLN A 123 -3.38 8.41 19.47
C GLN A 123 -4.47 9.50 19.54
N GLU A 124 -4.94 10.01 18.40
CA GLU A 124 -5.92 11.09 18.32
C GLU A 124 -7.26 10.71 18.96
N ASN A 125 -7.63 9.44 18.90
CA ASN A 125 -8.87 8.91 19.49
C ASN A 125 -8.66 8.29 20.88
N ASN A 126 -7.49 8.48 21.50
CA ASN A 126 -7.16 8.00 22.85
C ASN A 126 -7.33 6.48 23.06
N PHE A 127 -7.11 5.66 22.03
CA PHE A 127 -7.35 4.22 22.10
C PHE A 127 -6.52 3.51 23.18
N ASP A 128 -5.35 4.05 23.55
CA ASP A 128 -4.57 3.54 24.67
C ASP A 128 -5.40 3.57 25.97
N ARG A 129 -6.09 4.68 26.26
CA ARG A 129 -7.00 4.81 27.41
C ARG A 129 -8.21 3.90 27.28
N ILE A 130 -8.85 3.90 26.11
CA ILE A 130 -10.09 3.15 25.84
C ILE A 130 -9.87 1.64 26.00
N ILE A 131 -8.79 1.11 25.47
CA ILE A 131 -8.60 -0.33 25.32
C ILE A 131 -7.73 -0.92 26.44
N LEU A 132 -6.72 -0.19 26.91
CA LEU A 132 -5.75 -0.72 27.88
C LEU A 132 -6.10 -0.36 29.33
N GLU A 133 -6.67 0.82 29.56
CA GLU A 133 -6.82 1.39 30.90
C GLU A 133 -8.26 1.32 31.41
N GLN A 134 -9.26 1.40 30.53
CA GLN A 134 -10.65 1.51 30.93
C GLN A 134 -11.25 0.16 31.35
N GLY A 135 -11.64 0.06 32.64
CA GLY A 135 -12.25 -1.15 33.19
C GLY A 135 -13.75 -1.31 32.92
N TYR A 136 -14.44 -0.24 32.51
CA TYR A 136 -15.89 -0.14 32.25
C TYR A 136 -16.84 -0.59 33.40
N GLU A 137 -16.35 -1.15 34.50
CA GLU A 137 -17.14 -1.57 35.68
C GLU A 137 -17.60 -0.40 36.56
N ALA A 138 -16.96 0.76 36.43
CA ALA A 138 -17.19 1.97 37.22
C ALA A 138 -17.47 3.17 36.32
N PRO A 139 -18.04 4.29 36.83
CA PRO A 139 -18.33 5.48 36.03
C PRO A 139 -17.11 6.00 35.26
N PHE A 140 -17.33 6.41 34.01
CA PHE A 140 -16.28 6.86 33.08
C PHE A 140 -16.74 8.02 32.19
N GLU A 141 -15.82 8.76 31.59
CA GLU A 141 -16.15 9.88 30.69
C GLU A 141 -16.90 9.40 29.45
N ASP A 142 -18.05 9.97 29.10
CA ASP A 142 -18.80 9.54 27.91
C ASP A 142 -18.09 9.83 26.57
N SER A 143 -16.99 10.60 26.61
CA SER A 143 -16.10 10.85 25.48
C SER A 143 -15.51 9.57 24.85
N VAL A 144 -15.44 8.45 25.60
CA VAL A 144 -15.03 7.13 25.03
C VAL A 144 -15.88 6.73 23.84
N PHE A 145 -17.20 6.99 23.87
CA PHE A 145 -18.09 6.59 22.78
C PHE A 145 -17.79 7.40 21.51
N VAL A 146 -17.73 8.73 21.64
CA VAL A 146 -17.43 9.63 20.51
C VAL A 146 -16.05 9.34 19.92
N ASN A 147 -15.04 9.15 20.77
CA ASN A 147 -13.70 8.82 20.31
C ASN A 147 -13.65 7.45 19.61
N THR A 148 -14.40 6.47 20.10
CA THR A 148 -14.49 5.16 19.46
C THR A 148 -15.15 5.26 18.08
N ASP A 149 -16.30 5.91 17.98
CA ASP A 149 -17.02 6.06 16.72
C ASP A 149 -16.14 6.74 15.65
N ASN A 150 -15.52 7.86 16.03
CA ASN A 150 -14.59 8.59 15.15
C ASN A 150 -13.40 7.72 14.75
N GLY A 151 -12.76 7.04 15.70
CA GLY A 151 -11.60 6.20 15.43
C GLY A 151 -11.93 5.02 14.52
N CYS A 152 -13.06 4.34 14.77
CA CYS A 152 -13.52 3.22 13.93
C CYS A 152 -13.84 3.69 12.50
N GLU A 153 -14.49 4.85 12.33
CA GLU A 153 -14.71 5.44 11.01
C GLU A 153 -13.38 5.75 10.30
N GLN A 154 -12.42 6.36 11.00
CA GLN A 154 -11.10 6.67 10.45
C GLN A 154 -10.34 5.40 10.04
N LEU A 155 -10.44 4.31 10.81
CA LEU A 155 -9.84 3.02 10.45
C LEU A 155 -10.43 2.44 9.16
N ARG A 156 -11.77 2.45 9.02
CA ARG A 156 -12.45 2.01 7.79
C ARG A 156 -12.02 2.85 6.60
N ASN A 157 -11.94 4.17 6.77
CA ASN A 157 -11.50 5.08 5.72
C ASN A 157 -10.04 4.82 5.32
N LEU A 158 -9.15 4.59 6.29
CA LEU A 158 -7.75 4.26 6.04
C LEU A 158 -7.59 2.98 5.20
N LEU A 159 -8.39 1.95 5.48
CA LEU A 159 -8.44 0.68 4.72
C LEU A 159 -8.94 0.84 3.27
N ASN A 160 -9.53 1.98 2.93
CA ASN A 160 -9.98 2.32 1.57
C ASN A 160 -9.01 3.26 0.83
N THR A 161 -7.89 3.62 1.44
CA THR A 161 -6.84 4.41 0.78
C THR A 161 -5.88 3.55 -0.03
N ASN A 162 -5.12 4.17 -0.94
CA ASN A 162 -4.02 3.49 -1.65
C ASN A 162 -2.92 2.97 -0.71
N TYR A 163 -2.82 3.47 0.53
CA TYR A 163 -1.85 2.95 1.50
C TYR A 163 -2.15 1.51 1.90
N ALA A 164 -3.42 1.09 1.84
CA ALA A 164 -3.82 -0.29 2.13
C ALA A 164 -3.26 -1.30 1.11
N LEU A 165 -2.75 -0.85 -0.05
CA LEU A 165 -2.01 -1.72 -0.99
C LEU A 165 -0.67 -2.20 -0.42
N GLY A 166 -0.17 -1.59 0.67
CA GLY A 166 1.01 -2.04 1.40
C GLY A 166 0.73 -3.10 2.47
N LEU A 167 -0.50 -3.59 2.59
CA LEU A 167 -0.89 -4.61 3.56
C LEU A 167 -1.03 -5.99 2.93
N SER A 168 -0.80 -7.02 3.74
CA SER A 168 -1.25 -8.37 3.42
C SER A 168 -2.78 -8.46 3.52
N GLY A 169 -3.36 -9.48 2.87
CA GLY A 169 -4.80 -9.75 2.98
C GLY A 169 -5.24 -10.11 4.40
N GLU A 170 -4.33 -10.68 5.20
CA GLU A 170 -4.56 -10.99 6.62
C GLU A 170 -4.58 -9.72 7.46
N GLU A 171 -3.57 -8.86 7.34
CA GLU A 171 -3.49 -7.58 8.08
C GLU A 171 -4.72 -6.70 7.81
N ARG A 172 -5.15 -6.61 6.55
CA ARG A 172 -6.34 -5.84 6.18
C ARG A 172 -7.60 -6.38 6.86
N ARG A 173 -7.74 -7.71 6.94
CA ARG A 173 -8.88 -8.38 7.57
C ARG A 173 -8.86 -8.16 9.08
N GLU A 174 -7.71 -8.32 9.72
CA GLU A 174 -7.54 -8.17 11.17
C GLU A 174 -7.88 -6.75 11.62
N ILE A 175 -7.38 -5.72 10.92
CA ILE A 175 -7.67 -4.31 11.25
C ILE A 175 -9.15 -3.98 11.02
N TYR A 176 -9.77 -4.52 9.97
CA TYR A 176 -11.21 -4.36 9.75
C TYR A 176 -12.02 -4.99 10.89
N ILE A 177 -11.72 -6.25 11.23
CA ILE A 177 -12.39 -6.96 12.33
C ILE A 177 -12.20 -6.23 13.65
N PHE A 178 -11.02 -5.67 13.89
CA PHE A 178 -10.74 -4.86 15.07
C PHE A 178 -11.68 -3.65 15.16
N ALA A 179 -11.82 -2.86 14.08
CA ALA A 179 -12.73 -1.70 14.06
C ALA A 179 -14.19 -2.10 14.30
N GLU A 180 -14.67 -3.15 13.62
CA GLU A 180 -16.05 -3.63 13.78
C GLU A 180 -16.31 -4.20 15.19
N SER A 181 -15.35 -4.92 15.75
CA SER A 181 -15.48 -5.49 17.09
C SER A 181 -15.45 -4.41 18.17
N LEU A 182 -14.65 -3.36 17.98
CA LEU A 182 -14.55 -2.25 18.93
C LEU A 182 -15.85 -1.44 18.94
N ASP A 183 -16.36 -1.08 17.76
CA ASP A 183 -17.64 -0.38 17.59
C ASP A 183 -18.78 -1.18 18.24
N TYR A 184 -18.87 -2.47 17.93
CA TYR A 184 -19.90 -3.34 18.50
C TYR A 184 -19.84 -3.45 20.03
N VAL A 185 -18.64 -3.64 20.61
CA VAL A 185 -18.49 -3.69 22.07
C VAL A 185 -18.84 -2.35 22.72
N MET A 186 -18.47 -1.22 22.11
CA MET A 186 -18.83 0.09 22.65
C MET A 186 -20.33 0.37 22.58
N GLN A 187 -21.03 -0.09 21.54
CA GLN A 187 -22.49 -0.01 21.47
C GLN A 187 -23.14 -0.83 22.59
N GLU A 188 -22.64 -2.04 22.88
CA GLU A 188 -23.14 -2.84 24.00
C GLU A 188 -22.91 -2.16 25.36
N ILE A 189 -21.74 -1.55 25.55
CA ILE A 189 -21.40 -0.79 26.74
C ILE A 189 -22.35 0.41 26.87
N ALA A 190 -22.60 1.16 25.79
CA ALA A 190 -23.49 2.31 25.76
C ALA A 190 -24.94 1.92 26.09
N MET A 191 -25.45 0.84 25.48
CA MET A 191 -26.81 0.33 25.73
C MET A 191 -27.05 -0.09 27.18
N ASN A 192 -25.99 -0.48 27.88
CA ASN A 192 -26.03 -0.88 29.28
C ASN A 192 -25.41 0.18 30.21
N SER A 193 -25.38 1.44 29.79
CA SER A 193 -24.96 2.57 30.62
C SER A 193 -25.98 3.70 30.51
N TYR A 194 -26.02 4.60 31.50
CA TYR A 194 -26.82 5.82 31.43
C TYR A 194 -25.94 7.04 31.75
N SER A 195 -26.25 8.19 31.15
CA SER A 195 -25.53 9.44 31.44
C SER A 195 -26.04 10.06 32.74
N ASN A 196 -25.13 10.61 33.54
CA ASN A 196 -25.49 11.42 34.70
C ASN A 196 -25.64 12.93 34.39
N GLY A 197 -25.55 13.32 33.11
CA GLY A 197 -25.64 14.72 32.66
C GLY A 197 -24.34 15.52 32.78
N ASN A 198 -23.28 14.98 33.40
CA ASN A 198 -21.99 15.65 33.58
C ASN A 198 -20.88 15.03 32.73
N ARG A 199 -21.21 14.55 31.53
CA ARG A 199 -20.28 13.83 30.63
C ARG A 199 -19.68 12.55 31.22
N ILE A 200 -20.42 11.92 32.13
CA ILE A 200 -20.03 10.65 32.73
C ILE A 200 -21.12 9.63 32.41
N ALA A 201 -20.69 8.50 31.85
CA ALA A 201 -21.49 7.30 31.71
C ALA A 201 -21.40 6.47 32.99
N ILE A 202 -22.56 6.04 33.49
CA ILE A 202 -22.69 5.16 34.65
C ILE A 202 -23.12 3.77 34.13
N PRO A 203 -22.27 2.75 34.30
CA PRO A 203 -22.59 1.38 33.95
C PRO A 203 -23.79 0.80 34.72
N ASN A 204 -24.60 -0.02 34.06
CA ASN A 204 -25.72 -0.76 34.63
C ASN A 204 -25.89 -2.12 33.95
N TYR A 205 -24.83 -2.94 33.95
CA TYR A 205 -24.84 -4.25 33.33
C TYR A 205 -25.54 -5.30 34.17
N LYS A 206 -26.14 -6.31 33.51
CA LYS A 206 -26.37 -7.61 34.16
C LYS A 206 -25.06 -8.38 34.22
N GLU A 207 -24.86 -9.21 35.25
CA GLU A 207 -23.59 -9.95 35.44
C GLU A 207 -23.20 -10.80 34.21
N ASP A 208 -24.16 -11.52 33.61
CA ASP A 208 -23.89 -12.36 32.44
C ASP A 208 -23.50 -11.55 31.20
N ASP A 209 -24.14 -10.40 30.99
CA ASP A 209 -23.84 -9.50 29.86
C ASP A 209 -22.42 -8.93 30.00
N PHE A 210 -22.05 -8.51 31.21
CA PHE A 210 -20.73 -7.97 31.45
C PHE A 210 -19.60 -9.01 31.34
N ARG A 211 -19.87 -10.28 31.65
CA ARG A 211 -18.91 -11.38 31.39
C ARG A 211 -18.58 -11.50 29.91
N ILE A 212 -19.57 -11.36 29.03
CA ILE A 212 -19.40 -11.43 27.57
C ILE A 212 -18.61 -10.21 27.07
N ILE A 213 -18.96 -9.00 27.52
CA ILE A 213 -18.25 -7.76 27.19
C ILE A 213 -16.77 -7.87 27.57
N ARG A 214 -16.45 -8.35 28.77
CA ARG A 214 -15.07 -8.54 29.22
C ARG A 214 -14.27 -9.48 28.33
N GLU A 215 -14.87 -10.58 27.86
CA GLU A 215 -14.15 -11.51 26.99
C GLU A 215 -13.85 -10.89 25.61
N ARG A 216 -14.77 -10.08 25.10
CA ARG A 216 -14.55 -9.34 23.84
C ARG A 216 -13.50 -8.24 23.99
N LEU A 217 -13.51 -7.51 25.11
CA LEU A 217 -12.47 -6.52 25.43
C LEU A 217 -11.07 -7.16 25.51
N LYS A 218 -10.94 -8.38 26.05
CA LYS A 218 -9.65 -9.10 26.03
C LYS A 218 -9.16 -9.42 24.61
N ASN A 219 -10.07 -9.80 23.71
CA ASN A 219 -9.72 -10.03 22.31
C ASN A 219 -9.26 -8.74 21.63
N LEU A 220 -10.01 -7.65 21.83
CA LEU A 220 -9.65 -6.32 21.35
C LEU A 220 -8.30 -5.86 21.88
N HIS A 221 -8.02 -6.09 23.17
CA HIS A 221 -6.73 -5.77 23.78
C HIS A 221 -5.58 -6.48 23.08
N ARG A 222 -5.72 -7.78 22.76
CA ARG A 222 -4.66 -8.54 22.05
C ARG A 222 -4.38 -7.97 20.66
N GLU A 223 -5.42 -7.72 19.88
CA GLU A 223 -5.27 -7.15 18.53
C GLU A 223 -4.73 -5.73 18.59
N TYR A 224 -5.22 -4.91 19.52
CA TYR A 224 -4.74 -3.56 19.72
C TYR A 224 -3.24 -3.52 20.04
N VAL A 225 -2.78 -4.34 20.98
CA VAL A 225 -1.36 -4.40 21.36
C VAL A 225 -0.48 -4.80 20.17
N LYS A 226 -0.92 -5.78 19.36
CA LYS A 226 -0.24 -6.19 18.13
C LYS A 226 -0.02 -5.01 17.19
N TYR A 227 -1.06 -4.21 16.94
CA TYR A 227 -0.99 -3.09 16.00
C TYR A 227 -0.42 -1.80 16.58
N ARG A 228 -0.51 -1.61 17.89
CA ARG A 228 -0.08 -0.39 18.59
C ARG A 228 1.40 -0.41 18.96
N PHE A 229 1.92 -1.58 19.34
CA PHE A 229 3.28 -1.74 19.88
C PHE A 229 4.10 -2.83 19.19
N GLY A 230 3.53 -3.59 18.25
CA GLY A 230 4.29 -4.56 17.46
C GLY A 230 5.33 -3.89 16.57
N ASN A 231 6.31 -4.68 16.12
CA ASN A 231 7.20 -4.27 15.02
C ASN A 231 6.48 -4.57 13.69
N ILE A 232 5.99 -3.53 13.02
CA ILE A 232 5.10 -3.66 11.85
C ILE A 232 5.62 -2.86 10.65
#